data_AF-A0A919RHB5-F1
#
_entry.id   AF-A0A919RHB5-F1
#
_cell.length_a   1.000
_cell.length_b   1.000
_cell.length_c   1.000
_cell.angle_alpha   90.00
_cell.angle_beta   90.00
_cell.angle_gamma   90.00
#
_symmetry.space_group_name_H-M   'P 1'
#
loop_
_entity.id
_entity.type
_entity.pdbx_description
1 polymer ?
#
loop_
_entity_poly.entity_id
_entity_poly.type
_entity_poly.pdbx_seq_one_letter_code
_entity_poly.pdbx_strand_id
1 'polypeptide(L)'
;MTIILVALLFMLIIGGVAIYAMVRLGKVAAKKAREATSKFTTHVNAMGTGEAAEVERMRIDLQREISITRQAVDRAIHEGWGLGDLPQLVGEISQHANVLDGQLAAYAQQRRVSPYVDHVTLGRLREHHGKLTSTCARIRADLLDNQVAHSSTGIGELHTRTEMEIEARRQAGTPVADPLDEIEDLYQRTIAAEKPHRPDELR
;
A
#
# COMPACT_ATOMS: atom_id res chain seq x y z
N MET A 1 21.22 38.10 1.20
CA MET A 1 19.98 37.89 0.43
C MET A 1 20.19 37.02 -0.80
N THR A 2 21.16 37.31 -1.67
CA THR A 2 21.46 36.53 -2.89
C THR A 2 21.78 35.05 -2.63
N ILE A 3 22.59 34.74 -1.61
CA ILE A 3 22.99 33.36 -1.27
C ILE A 3 21.79 32.49 -0.88
N ILE A 4 20.86 33.03 -0.09
CA ILE A 4 19.64 32.34 0.35
C ILE A 4 18.72 32.05 -0.84
N LEU A 5 18.63 33.01 -1.78
CA LEU A 5 17.81 32.89 -2.98
C LEU A 5 18.36 31.82 -3.94
N VAL A 6 19.68 31.72 -4.07
CA VAL A 6 20.35 30.66 -4.85
C VAL A 6 20.18 29.28 -4.21
N ALA A 7 20.25 29.19 -2.88
CA ALA A 7 20.04 27.93 -2.17
C ALA A 7 18.60 27.42 -2.31
N LEU A 8 17.60 28.30 -2.19
CA LEU A 8 16.19 27.97 -2.41
C LEU A 8 15.93 27.50 -3.84
N LEU A 9 16.52 28.17 -4.83
CA LEU A 9 16.41 27.79 -6.24
C LEU A 9 16.97 26.38 -6.49
N PHE A 10 18.14 26.07 -5.92
CA PHE A 10 18.74 24.73 -6.03
C PHE A 10 17.88 23.65 -5.39
N MET A 11 17.32 23.93 -4.21
CA MET A 11 16.45 22.97 -3.51
C MET A 11 15.18 22.68 -4.31
N LEU A 12 14.62 23.69 -4.99
CA LEU A 12 13.43 23.55 -5.83
C LEU A 12 13.71 22.71 -7.08
N ILE A 13 14.88 22.88 -7.70
CA ILE A 13 15.32 22.10 -8.87
C ILE A 13 15.57 20.64 -8.46
N ILE A 14 16.29 20.40 -7.36
CA ILE A 14 16.57 19.03 -6.87
C ILE A 14 15.27 18.31 -6.49
N GLY A 15 14.37 19.00 -5.78
CA GLY A 15 13.06 18.45 -5.42
C GLY A 15 12.22 18.07 -6.63
N GLY A 16 12.18 18.92 -7.66
CA GLY A 16 11.48 18.64 -8.91
C GLY A 16 12.05 17.43 -9.65
N VAL A 17 13.38 17.28 -9.71
CA VAL A 17 14.05 16.13 -10.35
C VAL A 17 13.78 14.83 -9.60
N ALA A 18 13.79 14.86 -8.26
CA ALA A 18 13.50 13.69 -7.44
C ALA A 18 12.05 13.18 -7.65
N ILE A 19 11.07 14.09 -7.65
CA ILE A 19 9.66 13.76 -7.89
C ILE A 19 9.48 13.21 -9.31
N TYR A 20 10.09 13.83 -10.31
CA TYR A 20 10.03 13.38 -11.69
C TYR A 20 10.62 11.97 -11.88
N ALA A 21 11.78 11.69 -11.26
CA ALA A 21 12.41 10.38 -11.30
C ALA A 21 11.50 9.32 -10.64
N MET A 22 10.88 9.63 -9.50
CA MET A 22 10.00 8.72 -8.77
C MET A 22 8.74 8.36 -9.58
N VAL A 23 8.11 9.34 -10.23
CA VAL A 23 6.94 9.11 -11.11
C VAL A 23 7.32 8.30 -12.35
N ARG A 24 8.49 8.56 -12.94
CA ARG A 24 8.94 7.86 -14.15
C ARG A 24 9.33 6.42 -13.85
N LEU A 25 10.02 6.17 -12.73
CA LEU A 25 10.35 4.83 -12.25
C LEU A 25 9.08 4.04 -11.86
N GLY A 26 8.11 4.69 -11.20
CA GLY A 26 6.82 4.08 -10.88
C GLY A 26 6.04 3.64 -12.12
N LYS A 27 6.03 4.44 -13.19
CA LYS A 27 5.39 4.08 -14.46
C LYS A 27 6.07 2.90 -15.15
N VAL A 28 7.41 2.82 -15.12
CA VAL A 28 8.17 1.71 -15.72
C VAL A 28 7.97 0.42 -14.92
N ALA A 29 7.98 0.50 -13.59
CA ALA A 29 7.70 -0.63 -12.70
C ALA A 29 6.26 -1.15 -12.88
N ALA A 30 5.28 -0.24 -12.93
CA ALA A 30 3.88 -0.60 -13.18
C ALA A 30 3.68 -1.26 -14.54
N LYS A 31 4.38 -0.80 -15.60
CA LYS A 31 4.30 -1.41 -16.93
C LYS A 31 4.94 -2.80 -16.97
N LYS A 32 6.10 -2.98 -16.34
CA LYS A 32 6.75 -4.29 -16.18
C LYS A 32 5.91 -5.26 -15.34
N ALA A 33 5.29 -4.77 -14.26
CA ALA A 33 4.38 -5.56 -13.46
C ALA A 33 3.16 -5.99 -14.27
N ARG A 34 2.58 -5.10 -15.09
CA ARG A 34 1.41 -5.41 -15.93
C ARG A 34 1.74 -6.42 -17.03
N GLU A 35 2.93 -6.34 -17.63
CA GLU A 35 3.42 -7.32 -18.62
C GLU A 35 3.78 -8.67 -18.00
N ALA A 36 4.34 -8.69 -16.78
CA ALA A 36 4.59 -9.91 -16.04
C ALA A 36 3.27 -10.58 -15.63
N THR A 37 2.33 -9.80 -15.07
CA THR A 37 1.01 -10.28 -14.67
C THR A 37 0.20 -10.77 -15.88
N SER A 38 0.20 -10.06 -17.01
CA SER A 38 -0.56 -10.49 -18.19
C SER A 38 -0.01 -11.79 -18.80
N LYS A 39 1.31 -11.97 -18.83
CA LYS A 39 1.96 -13.22 -19.25
C LYS A 39 1.68 -14.37 -18.28
N PHE A 40 1.70 -14.12 -16.96
CA PHE A 40 1.34 -15.12 -15.96
C PHE A 40 -0.13 -15.54 -16.07
N THR A 41 -1.06 -14.59 -16.21
CA THR A 41 -2.50 -14.90 -16.30
C THR A 41 -2.85 -15.65 -17.59
N THR A 42 -2.21 -15.33 -18.72
CA THR A 42 -2.39 -16.09 -19.98
C THR A 42 -1.77 -17.49 -19.89
N HIS A 43 -0.62 -17.67 -19.24
CA HIS A 43 0.00 -19.00 -19.08
C HIS A 43 -0.79 -19.91 -18.12
N VAL A 44 -1.43 -19.34 -17.09
CA VAL A 44 -2.26 -20.09 -16.12
C VAL A 44 -3.63 -20.47 -16.70
N ASN A 45 -4.25 -19.60 -17.52
CA ASN A 45 -5.50 -19.93 -18.23
C ASN A 45 -5.27 -20.87 -19.43
N ALA A 46 -4.05 -20.92 -19.98
CA ALA A 46 -3.68 -21.85 -21.05
C ALA A 46 -3.20 -23.23 -20.54
N MET A 47 -3.03 -23.42 -19.23
CA MET A 47 -2.75 -24.74 -18.65
C MET A 47 -4.00 -25.61 -18.73
N GLY A 48 -3.93 -26.66 -19.56
CA GLY A 48 -5.03 -27.57 -19.87
C GLY A 48 -5.69 -28.26 -18.67
N THR A 49 -6.68 -29.10 -18.92
CA THR A 49 -7.42 -29.83 -17.88
C THR A 49 -6.66 -31.08 -17.44
N GLY A 50 -6.30 -31.19 -16.16
CA GLY A 50 -5.68 -32.39 -15.58
C GLY A 50 -4.79 -32.14 -14.37
N GLU A 51 -4.47 -33.17 -13.59
CA GLU A 51 -3.71 -33.02 -12.32
C GLU A 51 -2.32 -32.40 -12.50
N ALA A 52 -1.67 -32.56 -13.66
CA ALA A 52 -0.37 -31.93 -13.91
C ALA A 52 -0.47 -30.39 -14.03
N ALA A 53 -1.56 -29.91 -14.64
CA ALA A 53 -1.87 -28.49 -14.70
C ALA A 53 -2.30 -27.96 -13.33
N GLU A 54 -3.05 -28.75 -12.57
CA GLU A 54 -3.43 -28.42 -11.19
C GLU A 54 -2.20 -28.27 -10.28
N VAL A 55 -1.25 -29.20 -10.38
CA VAL A 55 0.00 -29.16 -9.63
C VAL A 55 0.79 -27.90 -9.95
N GLU A 56 0.90 -27.53 -11.23
CA GLU A 56 1.59 -26.31 -11.61
C GLU A 56 0.86 -25.04 -11.13
N ARG A 57 -0.49 -25.05 -11.11
CA ARG A 57 -1.28 -23.96 -10.51
C ARG A 57 -1.02 -23.86 -9.00
N MET A 58 -0.98 -24.97 -8.28
CA MET A 58 -0.64 -24.99 -6.84
C MET A 58 0.75 -24.43 -6.58
N ARG A 59 1.74 -24.77 -7.41
CA ARG A 59 3.11 -24.23 -7.30
C ARG A 59 3.15 -22.72 -7.46
N ILE A 60 2.49 -22.20 -8.50
CA ILE A 60 2.41 -20.76 -8.77
C ILE A 60 1.67 -20.04 -7.64
N ASP A 61 0.55 -20.59 -7.18
CA ASP A 61 -0.27 -20.02 -6.12
C ASP A 61 0.51 -19.95 -4.79
N LEU A 62 1.19 -21.03 -4.42
CA LEU A 62 2.02 -21.10 -3.22
C LEU A 62 3.13 -20.05 -3.22
N GLN A 63 3.88 -19.95 -4.33
CA GLN A 63 4.94 -18.94 -4.47
C GLN A 63 4.40 -17.52 -4.37
N ARG A 64 3.23 -17.27 -4.98
CA ARG A 64 2.55 -15.98 -4.93
C ARG A 64 2.14 -15.64 -3.50
N GLU A 65 1.48 -16.55 -2.79
CA GLU A 65 1.00 -16.35 -1.42
C GLU A 65 2.14 -16.03 -0.44
N ILE A 66 3.27 -16.71 -0.58
CA ILE A 66 4.46 -16.46 0.26
C ILE A 66 5.07 -15.11 -0.08
N SER A 67 5.22 -14.80 -1.37
CA SER A 67 5.77 -13.51 -1.79
C SER A 67 4.93 -12.35 -1.27
N ILE A 68 3.60 -12.45 -1.34
CA ILE A 68 2.69 -11.41 -0.84
C ILE A 68 2.78 -11.31 0.69
N THR A 69 2.82 -12.45 1.39
CA THR A 69 2.96 -12.48 2.85
C THR A 69 4.27 -11.86 3.30
N ARG A 70 5.39 -12.22 2.67
CA ARG A 70 6.70 -11.65 2.96
C ARG A 70 6.73 -10.14 2.72
N GLN A 71 6.18 -9.67 1.60
CA GLN A 71 6.08 -8.23 1.33
C GLN A 71 5.23 -7.49 2.37
N ALA A 72 4.13 -8.10 2.84
CA ALA A 72 3.31 -7.51 3.89
C ALA A 72 4.07 -7.39 5.22
N VAL A 73 4.81 -8.43 5.60
CA VAL A 73 5.66 -8.44 6.79
C VAL A 73 6.78 -7.42 6.67
N ASP A 74 7.51 -7.42 5.55
CA ASP A 74 8.58 -6.46 5.30
C ASP A 74 8.05 -5.03 5.39
N ARG A 75 6.88 -4.75 4.82
CA ARG A 75 6.23 -3.44 4.93
C ARG A 75 5.92 -3.07 6.39
N ALA A 76 5.34 -3.99 7.15
CA ALA A 76 5.03 -3.76 8.57
C ALA A 76 6.30 -3.50 9.39
N ILE A 77 7.43 -4.16 9.09
CA ILE A 77 8.73 -3.86 9.71
C ILE A 77 9.18 -2.43 9.36
N HIS A 78 9.08 -2.03 8.09
CA HIS A 78 9.45 -0.67 7.66
C HIS A 78 8.56 0.41 8.29
N GLU A 79 7.30 0.09 8.56
CA GLU A 79 6.35 0.95 9.29
C GLU A 79 6.59 0.95 10.81
N GLY A 80 7.59 0.19 11.28
CA GLY A 80 8.03 0.19 12.69
C GLY A 80 7.19 -0.68 13.61
N TRP A 81 6.38 -1.60 13.09
CA TRP A 81 5.53 -2.44 13.92
C TRP A 81 6.36 -3.48 14.70
N GLY A 82 6.01 -3.69 15.97
CA GLY A 82 6.61 -4.73 16.81
C GLY A 82 6.09 -6.12 16.43
N LEU A 83 6.68 -6.74 15.41
CA LEU A 83 6.20 -8.02 14.87
C LEU A 83 6.68 -9.27 15.63
N GLY A 84 7.54 -9.12 16.65
CA GLY A 84 8.11 -10.23 17.40
C GLY A 84 8.81 -11.26 16.48
N ASP A 85 8.46 -12.53 16.64
CA ASP A 85 9.04 -13.65 15.88
C ASP A 85 8.38 -13.90 14.52
N LEU A 86 7.39 -13.08 14.12
CA LEU A 86 6.66 -13.26 12.86
C LEU A 86 7.57 -13.32 11.62
N PRO A 87 8.63 -12.51 11.48
CA PRO A 87 9.55 -12.61 10.34
C PRO A 87 10.27 -13.96 10.29
N GLN A 88 10.63 -14.52 11.44
CA GLN A 88 11.23 -15.85 11.53
C GLN A 88 10.23 -16.93 11.11
N LEU A 89 8.99 -16.86 11.62
CA LEU A 89 7.92 -17.80 11.26
C LEU A 89 7.63 -17.79 9.74
N VAL A 90 7.63 -16.62 9.12
CA VAL A 90 7.45 -16.47 7.66
C VAL A 90 8.63 -17.09 6.91
N GLY A 91 9.84 -16.99 7.47
CA GLY A 91 11.02 -17.70 6.98
C GLY A 91 10.84 -19.22 7.01
N GLU A 92 10.35 -19.77 8.12
CA GLU A 92 10.08 -21.20 8.28
C GLU A 92 8.99 -21.68 7.31
N ILE A 93 7.88 -20.93 7.19
CA ILE A 93 6.81 -21.19 6.20
C ILE A 93 7.38 -21.20 4.78
N SER A 94 8.27 -20.27 4.45
CA SER A 94 8.93 -20.22 3.14
C SER A 94 9.78 -21.46 2.88
N GLN A 95 10.48 -21.99 3.89
CA GLN A 95 11.24 -23.24 3.78
C GLN A 95 10.30 -24.44 3.54
N HIS A 96 9.22 -24.57 4.32
CA HIS A 96 8.24 -25.63 4.14
C HIS A 96 7.59 -25.60 2.76
N ALA A 97 7.31 -24.40 2.25
CA ALA A 97 6.78 -24.24 0.92
C ALA A 97 7.76 -24.58 -0.20
N ASN A 98 9.05 -24.28 -0.04
CA ASN A 98 10.07 -24.71 -0.99
C ASN A 98 10.17 -26.25 -1.06
N VAL A 99 10.05 -26.92 0.08
CA VAL A 99 9.98 -28.40 0.14
C VAL A 99 8.74 -28.90 -0.59
N LEU A 100 7.57 -28.30 -0.34
CA LEU A 100 6.33 -28.67 -1.02
C LEU A 100 6.40 -28.41 -2.54
N ASP A 101 6.97 -27.29 -2.97
CA ASP A 101 7.19 -26.98 -4.39
C ASP A 101 8.04 -28.05 -5.08
N GLY A 102 9.11 -28.50 -4.41
CA GLY A 102 9.94 -29.60 -4.89
C GLY A 102 9.17 -30.93 -5.00
N GLN A 103 8.32 -31.25 -4.01
CA GLN A 103 7.47 -32.43 -4.05
C GLN A 103 6.43 -32.38 -5.17
N LEU A 104 5.80 -31.21 -5.37
CA LEU A 104 4.86 -30.96 -6.46
C LEU A 104 5.56 -31.09 -7.83
N ALA A 105 6.75 -30.52 -8.00
CA ALA A 105 7.54 -30.66 -9.22
C ALA A 105 7.91 -32.13 -9.51
N ALA A 106 8.34 -32.88 -8.49
CA ALA A 106 8.64 -34.30 -8.61
C ALA A 106 7.41 -35.12 -9.01
N TYR A 107 6.25 -34.86 -8.39
CA TYR A 107 4.99 -35.50 -8.75
C TYR A 107 4.59 -35.21 -10.20
N ALA A 108 4.69 -33.93 -10.63
CA ALA A 108 4.40 -33.55 -12.02
C ALA A 108 5.31 -34.25 -13.02
N GLN A 109 6.60 -34.41 -12.70
CA GLN A 109 7.55 -35.14 -13.53
C GLN A 109 7.21 -36.64 -13.58
N GLN A 110 6.91 -37.27 -12.44
CA GLN A 110 6.56 -38.68 -12.37
C GLN A 110 5.32 -39.02 -13.21
N ARG A 111 4.30 -38.14 -13.16
CA ARG A 111 3.06 -38.27 -13.95
C ARG A 111 3.28 -38.17 -15.47
N ARG A 112 4.36 -37.52 -15.92
CA ARG A 112 4.72 -37.47 -17.35
C ARG A 112 5.34 -38.78 -17.84
N VAL A 113 5.98 -39.54 -16.94
CA VAL A 113 6.72 -40.77 -17.27
C VAL A 113 5.87 -42.02 -17.05
N SER A 114 4.96 -42.01 -16.08
CA SER A 114 4.06 -43.13 -15.78
C SER A 114 2.59 -42.67 -15.72
N PRO A 115 1.67 -43.36 -16.42
CA PRO A 115 0.23 -43.12 -16.29
C PRO A 115 -0.36 -43.69 -15.00
N TYR A 116 0.33 -44.63 -14.33
CA TYR A 116 -0.03 -45.10 -12.99
C TYR A 116 0.57 -44.15 -11.97
N VAL A 117 -0.27 -43.35 -11.32
CA VAL A 117 0.13 -42.36 -10.32
C VAL A 117 -0.70 -42.54 -9.06
N ASP A 118 -0.05 -42.41 -7.91
CA ASP A 118 -0.70 -42.50 -6.61
C ASP A 118 -1.51 -41.22 -6.31
N HIS A 119 -2.82 -41.28 -6.52
CA HIS A 119 -3.75 -40.20 -6.19
C HIS A 119 -3.77 -39.87 -4.68
N VAL A 120 -3.37 -40.80 -3.80
CA VAL A 120 -3.27 -40.54 -2.36
C VAL A 120 -2.15 -39.54 -2.08
N THR A 121 -1.02 -39.67 -2.79
CA THR A 121 0.09 -38.73 -2.69
C THR A 121 -0.35 -37.33 -3.12
N LEU A 122 -1.08 -37.18 -4.23
CA LEU A 122 -1.60 -35.87 -4.63
C LEU A 122 -2.59 -35.28 -3.61
N GLY A 123 -3.45 -36.10 -3.01
CA GLY A 123 -4.35 -35.68 -1.93
C GLY A 123 -3.60 -35.08 -0.74
N ARG A 124 -2.50 -35.72 -0.30
CA ARG A 124 -1.65 -35.20 0.79
C ARG A 124 -0.96 -33.90 0.42
N LEU A 125 -0.48 -33.78 -0.83
CA LEU A 125 0.14 -32.55 -1.32
C LEU A 125 -0.87 -31.38 -1.36
N ARG A 126 -2.12 -31.64 -1.76
CA ARG A 126 -3.21 -30.64 -1.71
C ARG A 126 -3.51 -30.20 -0.29
N GLU A 127 -3.57 -31.14 0.65
CA GLU A 127 -3.84 -30.82 2.05
C GLU A 127 -2.71 -29.96 2.63
N HIS A 128 -1.45 -30.32 2.36
CA HIS A 128 -0.30 -29.53 2.81
C HIS A 128 -0.27 -28.14 2.16
N HIS A 129 -0.59 -28.05 0.87
CA HIS A 129 -0.77 -26.77 0.17
C HIS A 129 -1.81 -25.90 0.86
N GLY A 130 -3.01 -26.45 1.12
CA GLY A 130 -4.10 -25.72 1.79
C GLY A 130 -3.71 -25.23 3.19
N LYS A 131 -2.94 -26.01 3.96
CA LYS A 131 -2.43 -25.60 5.27
C LYS A 131 -1.47 -24.42 5.16
N LEU A 132 -0.54 -24.44 4.21
CA LEU A 132 0.42 -23.35 4.03
C LEU A 132 -0.24 -22.06 3.52
N THR A 133 -1.13 -22.15 2.53
CA THR A 133 -1.83 -20.97 1.99
C THR A 133 -2.80 -20.36 2.99
N SER A 134 -3.53 -21.19 3.75
CA SER A 134 -4.39 -20.67 4.83
C SER A 134 -3.60 -20.01 5.96
N THR A 135 -2.42 -20.53 6.30
CA THR A 135 -1.52 -19.91 7.28
C THR A 135 -1.01 -18.56 6.77
N CYS A 136 -0.60 -18.47 5.50
CA CYS A 136 -0.23 -17.19 4.86
C CYS A 136 -1.38 -16.18 4.89
N ALA A 137 -2.60 -16.61 4.54
CA ALA A 137 -3.78 -15.76 4.58
C ALA A 137 -4.09 -15.26 6.00
N ARG A 138 -3.96 -16.11 7.02
CA ARG A 138 -4.14 -15.73 8.43
C ARG A 138 -3.10 -14.69 8.86
N ILE A 139 -1.81 -14.90 8.58
CA ILE A 139 -0.77 -13.93 8.89
C ILE A 139 -1.08 -12.56 8.27
N ARG A 140 -1.53 -12.54 7.02
CA ARG A 140 -1.91 -11.28 6.35
C ARG A 140 -3.13 -10.62 6.98
N ALA A 141 -4.13 -11.40 7.41
CA ALA A 141 -5.28 -10.88 8.14
C ALA A 141 -4.85 -10.27 9.48
N ASP A 142 -4.02 -10.97 10.25
CA ASP A 142 -3.51 -10.48 11.53
C ASP A 142 -2.70 -9.18 11.37
N LEU A 143 -1.92 -9.05 10.29
CA LEU A 143 -1.22 -7.81 9.96
C LEU A 143 -2.18 -6.67 9.61
N LEU A 144 -3.24 -6.94 8.85
CA LEU A 144 -4.26 -5.93 8.53
C LEU A 144 -5.00 -5.46 9.79
N ASP A 145 -5.35 -6.37 10.70
CA ASP A 145 -5.99 -6.02 11.96
C ASP A 145 -5.08 -5.14 12.82
N ASN A 146 -3.78 -5.45 12.88
CA ASN A 146 -2.79 -4.61 13.54
C ASN A 146 -2.67 -3.22 12.88
N GLN A 147 -2.77 -3.13 11.55
CA GLN A 147 -2.77 -1.86 10.83
C GLN A 147 -3.93 -0.97 11.25
N VAL A 148 -5.14 -1.55 11.32
CA VAL A 148 -6.35 -0.84 11.71
C VAL A 148 -6.22 -0.34 13.15
N ALA A 149 -5.71 -1.19 14.05
CA ALA A 149 -5.44 -0.79 15.43
C ALA A 149 -4.47 0.41 15.51
N HIS A 150 -3.31 0.36 14.84
CA HIS A 150 -2.34 1.46 14.84
C HIS A 150 -2.89 2.76 14.22
N SER A 151 -3.67 2.65 13.15
CA SER A 151 -4.32 3.80 12.50
C SER A 151 -5.35 4.46 13.42
N SER A 152 -6.17 3.66 14.11
CA SER A 152 -7.17 4.16 15.06
C SER A 152 -6.55 4.88 16.26
N THR A 153 -5.42 4.40 16.80
CA THR A 153 -4.67 5.12 17.84
C THR A 153 -4.11 6.46 17.36
N GLY A 154 -3.60 6.51 16.12
CA GLY A 154 -3.09 7.76 15.53
C GLY A 154 -4.19 8.80 15.27
N ILE A 155 -5.40 8.36 14.87
CA ILE A 155 -6.57 9.24 14.73
C ILE A 155 -7.01 9.79 16.08
N GLY A 156 -6.99 8.96 17.13
CA GLY A 156 -7.27 9.39 18.50
C GLY A 156 -6.32 10.50 18.94
N GLU A 157 -5.02 10.31 18.75
CA GLU A 157 -3.99 11.29 19.12
C GLU A 157 -4.12 12.61 18.33
N LEU A 158 -4.41 12.53 17.02
CA LEU A 158 -4.72 13.70 16.19
C LEU A 158 -5.96 14.44 16.68
N HIS A 159 -7.00 13.72 17.08
CA HIS A 159 -8.21 14.30 17.63
C HIS A 159 -7.94 15.01 18.95
N THR A 160 -7.23 14.37 19.89
CA THR A 160 -6.89 14.97 21.18
C THR A 160 -6.00 16.20 21.03
N ARG A 161 -5.04 16.18 20.08
CA ARG A 161 -4.21 17.33 19.76
C ARG A 161 -5.02 18.48 19.17
N THR A 162 -5.97 18.17 18.29
CA THR A 162 -6.87 19.17 17.70
C THR A 162 -7.79 19.76 18.76
N GLU A 163 -8.35 18.95 19.65
CA GLU A 163 -9.15 19.42 20.78
C GLU A 163 -8.32 20.28 21.74
N MET A 164 -7.09 19.88 22.06
CA MET A 164 -6.18 20.70 22.87
C MET A 164 -5.82 22.01 22.18
N GLU A 165 -5.62 22.04 20.86
CA GLU A 165 -5.37 23.28 20.12
C GLU A 165 -6.61 24.20 20.12
N ILE A 166 -7.80 23.62 19.93
CA ILE A 166 -9.08 24.34 19.99
C ILE A 166 -9.31 24.90 21.40
N GLU A 167 -9.06 24.11 22.44
CA GLU A 167 -9.23 24.51 23.83
C GLU A 167 -8.17 25.54 24.25
N ALA A 168 -6.92 25.38 23.81
CA ALA A 168 -5.87 26.38 24.01
C ALA A 168 -6.23 27.72 23.33
N ARG A 169 -6.83 27.70 22.13
CA ARG A 169 -7.35 28.90 21.46
C ARG A 169 -8.53 29.53 22.20
N ARG A 170 -9.41 28.74 22.83
CA ARG A 170 -10.50 29.25 23.69
C ARG A 170 -9.98 29.87 24.98
N GLN A 171 -9.01 29.24 25.64
CA GLN A 171 -8.46 29.70 26.91
C GLN A 171 -7.49 30.87 26.77
N ALA A 172 -6.82 31.01 25.62
CA ALA A 172 -5.90 32.11 25.34
C ALA A 172 -6.58 33.50 25.25
N GLY A 173 -7.91 33.58 25.30
CA GLY A 173 -8.64 34.85 25.45
C GLY A 173 -8.42 35.87 24.32
N THR A 174 -7.73 35.50 23.24
CA THR A 174 -7.70 36.28 22.01
C THR A 174 -9.10 36.24 21.40
N PRO A 175 -9.79 37.38 21.25
CA PRO A 175 -11.04 37.41 20.50
C PRO A 175 -10.69 36.99 19.08
N VAL A 176 -11.05 35.77 18.72
CA VAL A 176 -11.08 35.35 17.32
C VAL A 176 -12.18 36.22 16.73
N ALA A 177 -11.80 37.23 15.95
CA ALA A 177 -12.75 37.99 15.15
C ALA A 177 -13.59 36.97 14.39
N ASP A 178 -14.91 37.05 14.54
CA ASP A 178 -15.81 36.09 13.91
C ASP A 178 -15.48 36.10 12.40
N PRO A 179 -15.15 34.96 11.77
CA PRO A 179 -14.88 34.93 10.34
C PRO A 179 -16.04 35.51 9.50
N LEU A 180 -17.26 35.53 10.05
CA LEU A 180 -18.40 36.23 9.45
C LEU A 180 -18.25 37.75 9.44
N ASP A 181 -17.67 38.36 10.48
CA ASP A 181 -17.42 39.81 10.56
C ASP A 181 -16.35 40.24 9.54
N GLU A 182 -15.34 39.40 9.31
CA GLU A 182 -14.26 39.68 8.34
C GLU A 182 -14.79 39.63 6.89
N ILE A 183 -15.77 38.75 6.62
CA ILE A 183 -16.46 38.66 5.33
C ILE A 183 -17.40 39.86 5.13
N GLU A 184 -18.13 40.28 6.16
CA GLU A 184 -19.01 41.45 6.13
C GLU A 184 -18.22 42.74 5.86
N ASP A 185 -17.06 42.92 6.48
CA ASP A 185 -16.19 44.09 6.31
C ASP A 185 -15.55 44.12 4.90
N LEU A 186 -15.18 42.95 4.36
CA LEU A 186 -14.75 42.79 2.97
C LEU A 186 -15.86 43.13 1.97
N TYR A 187 -17.08 42.63 2.22
CA TYR A 187 -18.25 42.91 1.39
C TYR A 187 -18.59 44.40 1.38
N GLN A 188 -18.62 45.04 2.56
CA GLN A 188 -18.85 46.48 2.68
C GLN A 188 -17.78 47.31 1.98
N ARG A 189 -16.49 46.93 2.07
CA ARG A 189 -15.41 47.58 1.31
C ARG A 189 -15.60 47.47 -0.20
N THR A 190 -16.01 46.30 -0.70
CA THR A 190 -16.21 46.11 -2.14
C THR A 190 -17.38 46.95 -2.66
N ILE A 191 -18.49 47.01 -1.92
CA ILE A 191 -19.65 47.85 -2.30
C ILE A 191 -19.32 49.35 -2.20
N ALA A 192 -18.54 49.76 -1.20
CA ALA A 192 -18.12 51.15 -1.06
C ALA A 192 -17.15 51.58 -2.17
N ALA A 193 -16.28 50.67 -2.63
CA ALA A 193 -15.37 50.90 -3.75
C ALA A 193 -16.07 50.88 -5.11
N GLU A 194 -17.22 50.21 -5.23
CA GLU A 194 -17.99 50.10 -6.47
C GLU A 194 -19.01 51.23 -6.68
N LYS A 195 -19.22 52.13 -5.70
CA LYS A 195 -20.03 53.34 -5.93
C LYS A 195 -19.33 54.25 -6.96
N PRO A 196 -19.91 54.45 -8.16
CA PRO A 196 -19.30 55.29 -9.17
C PRO A 196 -19.34 56.75 -8.72
N HIS A 197 -18.19 57.41 -8.82
CA HIS A 197 -18.03 58.86 -8.77
C HIS A 197 -18.97 59.48 -9.81
N ARG A 198 -20.07 60.10 -9.37
CA ARG A 198 -21.03 60.79 -10.24
C ARG A 198 -20.35 62.08 -10.73
N PRO A 199 -20.03 62.22 -12.03
CA PRO A 199 -19.36 63.40 -12.54
C PRO A 199 -20.43 64.37 -13.00
N ASP A 200 -21.00 65.17 -12.12
CA ASP A 200 -21.81 66.33 -12.50
C ASP A 200 -21.88 67.29 -11.30
N GLU A 201 -20.93 68.22 -11.24
CA GLU A 201 -21.10 69.57 -10.66
C GLU A 201 -19.83 70.41 -10.91
N LEU A 202 -19.57 70.74 -12.18
CA LEU A 202 -18.72 71.87 -12.56
C LEU A 202 -19.30 72.53 -13.82
N ARG A 203 -20.33 73.35 -13.63
CA ARG A 203 -20.53 74.71 -14.18
C ARG A 203 -21.99 75.13 -14.18
#